data_AF-G3T3W7-F1
#
_entry.id   AF-G3T3W7-F1
#
_cell.length_a   1.000
_cell.length_b   1.000
_cell.length_c   1.000
_cell.angle_alpha   90.00
_cell.angle_beta   90.00
_cell.angle_gamma   90.00
#
_symmetry.space_group_name_H-M   'P 1'
#
loop_
_entity.id
_entity.type
_entity.pdbx_description
1 polymer ?
#
loop_
_entity_poly.entity_id
_entity_poly.type
_entity_poly.pdbx_seq_one_letter_code
_entity_poly.pdbx_strand_id
1 'polypeptide(L)'
;MASLRCGTAVCVVCLEKPKYRCPACRVPYCSVTCFRKHKEQCSPETHSVKKKRSSSLPTKTAKPVENKDDESSIADFLNSDEEEDRVSLQNLKNLGDSASLRSLLLNPHLRQLMVSLDQGDDKATLMRAYMQEPLFVEFADCCLRIVEPSQNEDS
;
A
#
# COMPACT_ATOMS: atom_id res chain seq x y z
N MET A 1 16.48 -12.43 33.49
CA MET A 1 15.15 -12.71 34.07
C MET A 1 14.11 -11.89 33.33
N ALA A 2 13.03 -12.55 32.90
CA ALA A 2 11.72 -12.05 32.45
C ALA A 2 11.64 -10.93 31.39
N SER A 3 11.66 -11.30 30.10
CA SER A 3 10.99 -10.51 29.06
C SER A 3 9.48 -10.76 29.13
N LEU A 4 8.78 -10.03 30.00
CA LEU A 4 7.33 -9.93 29.99
C LEU A 4 6.88 -9.20 28.73
N ARG A 5 6.57 -9.97 27.69
CA ARG A 5 5.62 -9.54 26.65
C ARG A 5 4.53 -10.61 26.51
N CYS A 6 3.90 -10.95 27.62
CA CYS A 6 2.57 -11.55 27.60
C CYS A 6 1.57 -10.39 27.47
N GLY A 7 1.33 -9.94 26.23
CA GLY A 7 0.13 -9.16 25.96
C GLY A 7 -1.05 -10.10 26.15
N THR A 8 -1.72 -10.03 27.30
CA THR A 8 -2.93 -10.81 27.57
C THR A 8 -4.00 -10.36 26.59
N ALA A 9 -4.09 -11.05 25.46
CA ALA A 9 -5.22 -10.93 24.57
C ALA A 9 -6.46 -11.32 25.39
N VAL A 10 -7.45 -10.43 25.44
CA VAL A 10 -8.74 -10.62 26.13
C VAL A 10 -9.84 -10.61 25.09
N CYS A 11 -10.96 -11.28 25.36
CA CYS A 11 -12.11 -11.23 24.47
C CYS A 11 -12.58 -9.79 24.29
N VAL A 12 -12.73 -9.34 23.05
CA VAL A 12 -13.18 -7.98 22.73
C VAL A 12 -14.60 -7.66 23.24
N VAL A 13 -15.39 -8.69 23.58
CA VAL A 13 -16.79 -8.55 24.00
C VAL A 13 -16.96 -8.62 25.52
N CYS A 14 -16.32 -9.58 26.19
CA CYS A 14 -16.52 -9.82 27.63
C CYS A 14 -15.23 -9.75 28.46
N LEU A 15 -14.08 -9.42 27.84
CA LEU A 15 -12.77 -9.29 28.48
C LEU A 15 -12.21 -10.58 29.15
N GLU A 16 -12.87 -11.73 28.97
CA GLU A 16 -12.37 -13.03 29.44
C GLU A 16 -11.24 -13.57 28.56
N LYS A 17 -10.64 -14.70 28.98
CA LYS A 17 -9.61 -15.39 28.21
C LYS A 17 -10.14 -15.83 26.83
N PRO A 18 -9.54 -15.38 25.72
CA PRO A 18 -10.01 -15.70 24.39
C PRO A 18 -9.57 -17.11 24.00
N LYS A 19 -10.40 -17.76 23.21
CA LYS A 19 -10.16 -19.10 22.67
C LYS A 19 -9.98 -19.08 21.16
N TYR A 20 -10.52 -18.07 20.49
CA TYR A 20 -10.60 -17.97 19.04
C TYR A 20 -10.28 -16.54 18.56
N ARG A 21 -10.09 -16.37 17.24
CA ARG A 21 -9.86 -15.07 16.59
C ARG A 21 -10.79 -14.90 15.39
N CYS A 22 -11.25 -13.68 15.16
CA CYS A 22 -12.09 -13.35 14.00
C CYS A 22 -11.28 -13.42 12.69
N PRO A 23 -11.76 -14.07 11.62
CA PRO A 23 -11.02 -14.13 10.36
C PRO A 23 -10.96 -12.78 9.63
N ALA A 24 -11.95 -11.90 9.83
CA ALA A 24 -12.04 -10.61 9.12
C ALA A 24 -11.12 -9.52 9.71
N CYS A 25 -11.07 -9.39 11.04
CA CYS A 25 -10.33 -8.32 11.72
C CYS A 25 -9.28 -8.83 12.74
N ARG A 26 -9.09 -10.16 12.83
CA ARG A 26 -8.12 -10.85 13.72
C ARG A 26 -8.28 -10.58 15.22
N VAL A 27 -9.37 -9.94 15.66
CA VAL A 27 -9.61 -9.66 17.09
C VAL A 27 -9.93 -10.94 17.88
N PRO A 28 -9.43 -11.06 19.12
CA PRO A 28 -9.66 -12.22 19.99
C PRO A 28 -11.08 -12.28 20.60
N TYR A 29 -11.66 -13.48 20.67
CA TYR A 29 -12.96 -13.74 21.32
C TYR A 29 -12.99 -15.10 22.06
N CYS A 30 -13.90 -15.26 23.03
CA CYS A 30 -13.97 -16.49 23.85
C CYS A 30 -15.01 -17.53 23.36
N SER A 31 -16.11 -17.11 22.73
CA SER A 31 -17.24 -17.98 22.37
C SER A 31 -17.97 -17.54 21.10
N VAL A 32 -18.82 -18.43 20.56
CA VAL A 32 -19.70 -18.12 19.40
C VAL A 32 -20.67 -16.98 19.71
N THR A 33 -21.11 -16.84 20.96
CA THR A 33 -21.97 -15.72 21.39
C THR A 33 -21.23 -14.39 21.31
N CYS A 34 -19.97 -14.35 21.71
CA CYS A 34 -19.11 -13.17 21.53
C CYS A 34 -18.80 -12.91 20.06
N PHE A 35 -18.62 -13.95 19.24
CA PHE A 35 -18.41 -13.79 17.80
C PHE A 35 -19.62 -13.12 17.12
N ARG A 36 -20.86 -13.53 17.43
CA ARG A 36 -22.06 -12.92 16.85
C ARG A 36 -22.21 -11.45 17.21
N LYS A 37 -22.01 -11.09 18.49
CA LYS A 37 -22.02 -9.70 18.97
C LYS A 37 -20.94 -8.86 18.26
N HIS A 38 -19.74 -9.42 18.13
CA HIS A 38 -18.65 -8.76 17.41
C HIS A 38 -18.95 -8.62 15.92
N LYS A 39 -19.56 -9.62 15.27
CA LYS A 39 -19.85 -9.63 13.82
C LYS A 39 -20.71 -8.46 13.37
N GLU A 40 -21.65 -8.01 14.21
CA GLU A 40 -22.52 -6.86 13.92
C GLU A 40 -21.74 -5.53 13.84
N GLN A 41 -20.60 -5.44 14.53
CA GLN A 41 -19.70 -4.27 14.56
C GLN A 41 -18.33 -4.56 13.92
N CYS A 42 -18.21 -5.68 13.21
CA CYS A 42 -16.97 -6.10 12.59
C CYS A 42 -16.85 -5.41 11.23
N SER A 43 -16.14 -4.28 11.18
CA SER A 43 -15.70 -3.69 9.91
C SER A 43 -14.49 -4.47 9.37
N PRO A 44 -14.47 -4.85 8.08
CA PRO A 44 -13.32 -5.48 7.44
C PRO A 44 -12.22 -4.48 7.03
N GLU A 45 -12.18 -3.27 7.61
CA GLU A 45 -11.17 -2.28 7.28
C GLU A 45 -9.83 -2.57 8.00
N THR A 46 -8.99 -3.31 7.27
CA THR A 46 -7.58 -2.99 7.03
C THR A 46 -6.73 -2.53 8.22
N HIS A 47 -6.47 -3.43 9.18
CA HIS A 47 -5.27 -3.32 10.03
C HIS A 47 -4.01 -3.82 9.29
N SER A 48 -3.55 -3.04 8.31
CA SER A 48 -2.16 -3.06 7.84
C SER A 48 -1.44 -1.84 8.40
N VAL A 49 -1.18 -1.83 9.72
CA VAL A 49 -0.30 -0.83 10.34
C VAL A 49 1.03 -1.48 10.73
N LYS A 50 1.98 -1.25 9.82
CA LYS A 50 3.42 -1.04 10.01
C LYS A 50 3.89 -1.01 11.48
N LYS A 51 4.88 -1.83 11.81
CA LYS A 51 5.94 -1.43 12.76
C LYS A 51 7.26 -1.28 12.03
N LYS A 52 7.71 -0.03 11.94
CA LYS A 52 9.03 0.37 11.44
C LYS A 52 10.11 0.06 12.49
N ARG A 53 11.22 -0.49 12.00
CA ARG A 53 12.65 -0.19 12.27
C ARG A 53 13.16 -0.16 13.72
N SER A 54 14.16 -1.00 13.99
CA SER A 54 15.55 -0.55 14.26
C SER A 54 16.51 -1.72 14.57
N SER A 55 17.49 -1.89 13.68
CA SER A 55 18.91 -2.25 13.90
C SER A 55 19.32 -3.23 15.02
N SER A 56 19.94 -4.35 14.62
CA SER A 56 21.33 -4.70 15.02
C SER A 56 21.81 -5.98 14.31
N LEU A 57 22.97 -5.90 13.67
CA LEU A 57 23.81 -7.07 13.36
C LEU A 57 24.28 -7.71 14.69
N PRO A 58 24.62 -9.02 14.71
CA PRO A 58 26.01 -9.39 14.45
C PRO A 58 26.20 -10.65 13.59
N THR A 59 27.26 -10.56 12.80
CA THR A 59 28.10 -11.62 12.20
C THR A 59 28.27 -12.90 13.03
N LYS A 60 28.11 -14.09 12.41
CA LYS A 60 29.17 -15.02 11.93
C LYS A 60 28.73 -16.50 11.89
N THR A 61 28.79 -17.07 10.69
CA THR A 61 29.30 -18.41 10.30
C THR A 61 28.79 -19.68 11.00
N ALA A 62 28.08 -20.53 10.25
CA ALA A 62 28.51 -21.91 9.90
C ALA A 62 27.49 -22.57 8.92
N LYS A 63 27.96 -22.93 7.72
CA LYS A 63 27.44 -24.01 6.84
C LYS A 63 27.99 -25.37 7.34
N PRO A 64 27.61 -26.58 6.87
CA PRO A 64 26.86 -26.97 5.63
C PRO A 64 25.69 -27.96 5.95
N VAL A 65 24.84 -28.51 5.07
CA VAL A 65 24.99 -29.28 3.81
C VAL A 65 23.60 -29.40 3.13
N GLU A 66 23.65 -29.61 1.82
CA GLU A 66 22.66 -29.88 0.75
C GLU A 66 21.30 -30.55 1.05
N ASN A 67 20.28 -30.13 0.27
CA ASN A 67 19.38 -30.92 -0.59
C ASN A 67 18.40 -29.90 -1.23
N LYS A 68 18.67 -29.37 -2.43
CA LYS A 68 18.29 -29.86 -3.77
C LYS A 68 16.78 -30.04 -3.98
N ASP A 69 16.30 -29.23 -4.94
CA ASP A 69 15.09 -29.37 -5.74
C ASP A 69 13.75 -29.14 -5.03
N ASP A 70 13.16 -27.95 -5.23
CA ASP A 70 11.74 -27.78 -5.53
C ASP A 70 11.43 -26.30 -5.84
N GLU A 71 11.52 -26.01 -7.14
CA GLU A 71 10.65 -25.12 -7.91
C GLU A 71 10.29 -23.76 -7.27
N SER A 72 11.25 -22.86 -7.43
CA SER A 72 11.05 -21.44 -7.68
C SER A 72 10.03 -21.20 -8.81
N SER A 73 8.71 -21.18 -8.54
CA SER A 73 7.72 -20.70 -9.53
C SER A 73 6.42 -20.06 -8.99
N ILE A 74 6.21 -19.87 -7.67
CA ILE A 74 4.94 -19.26 -7.18
C ILE A 74 5.03 -17.78 -6.77
N ALA A 75 6.21 -17.18 -6.78
CA ALA A 75 6.39 -15.78 -6.41
C ALA A 75 6.20 -14.78 -7.58
N ASP A 76 6.08 -15.29 -8.81
CA ASP A 76 5.98 -14.46 -10.02
C ASP A 76 4.52 -14.24 -10.48
N PHE A 77 3.58 -15.06 -10.00
CA PHE A 77 2.17 -15.00 -10.43
C PHE A 77 1.34 -13.88 -9.78
N LEU A 78 1.88 -13.11 -8.83
CA LEU A 78 1.12 -12.09 -8.08
C LEU A 78 1.77 -10.70 -8.07
N ASN A 79 2.83 -10.45 -8.85
CA ASN A 79 3.45 -9.13 -8.93
C ASN A 79 3.63 -8.59 -10.37
N SER A 80 3.25 -9.32 -11.42
CA SER A 80 3.52 -8.85 -12.80
C SER A 80 2.65 -7.65 -13.19
N ASP A 81 1.35 -7.66 -12.86
CA ASP A 81 0.43 -6.59 -13.29
C ASP A 81 0.74 -5.23 -12.61
N GLU A 82 1.16 -5.23 -11.34
CA GLU A 82 1.39 -3.98 -10.59
C GLU A 82 2.76 -3.34 -10.81
N GLU A 83 3.68 -4.01 -11.52
CA GLU A 83 4.97 -3.46 -11.94
C GLU A 83 4.89 -2.83 -13.35
N GLU A 84 3.98 -3.32 -14.21
CA GLU A 84 3.79 -2.80 -15.57
C GLU A 84 3.15 -1.41 -15.58
N ASP A 85 2.18 -1.15 -14.68
CA ASP A 85 1.55 0.17 -14.51
C ASP A 85 2.45 1.21 -13.82
N ARG A 86 3.66 0.83 -13.38
CA ARG A 86 4.58 1.76 -12.71
C ARG A 86 5.44 2.51 -13.70
N VAL A 87 5.39 3.84 -13.60
CA VAL A 87 6.26 4.73 -14.37
C VAL A 87 7.74 4.52 -13.99
N SER A 88 8.59 4.28 -14.99
CA SER A 88 10.03 4.11 -14.81
C SER A 88 10.71 5.38 -14.25
N LEU A 89 11.82 5.23 -13.52
CA LEU A 89 12.56 6.37 -12.98
C LEU A 89 13.08 7.33 -14.06
N GLN A 90 13.30 6.84 -15.29
CA GLN A 90 13.70 7.68 -16.41
C GLN A 90 12.53 8.57 -16.87
N ASN A 91 11.34 8.00 -17.02
CA ASN A 91 10.15 8.75 -17.37
C ASN A 91 9.80 9.80 -16.29
N LEU A 92 10.00 9.48 -15.01
CA LEU A 92 9.86 10.46 -13.92
C LEU A 92 10.82 11.65 -14.03
N LYS A 93 12.06 11.43 -14.50
CA LYS A 93 13.01 12.53 -14.78
C LYS A 93 12.54 13.37 -15.96
N ASN A 94 12.05 12.73 -17.03
CA ASN A 94 11.51 13.41 -18.20
C ASN A 94 10.31 14.31 -17.83
N LEU A 95 9.46 13.89 -16.88
CA LEU A 95 8.41 14.75 -16.32
C LEU A 95 8.99 16.03 -15.69
N GLY A 96 10.09 15.92 -14.93
CA GLY A 96 10.74 17.05 -14.26
C GLY A 96 11.41 18.06 -15.20
N ASP A 97 11.86 17.60 -16.37
CA ASP A 97 12.52 18.41 -17.41
C ASP A 97 11.51 19.08 -18.36
N SER A 98 10.27 18.59 -18.41
CA SER A 98 9.22 19.15 -19.26
C SER A 98 8.78 20.56 -18.83
N ALA A 99 9.02 21.55 -19.69
CA ALA A 99 8.65 22.94 -19.42
C ALA A 99 7.13 23.16 -19.29
N SER A 100 6.31 22.42 -20.05
CA SER A 100 4.85 22.51 -19.99
C SER A 100 4.29 21.95 -18.69
N LEU A 101 4.87 20.85 -18.19
CA LEU A 101 4.48 20.28 -16.90
C LEU A 101 4.88 21.22 -15.76
N ARG A 102 6.10 21.80 -15.82
CA ARG A 102 6.58 22.78 -14.84
C ARG A 102 5.73 24.05 -14.79
N SER A 103 5.22 24.54 -15.92
CA SER A 103 4.35 25.72 -15.93
C SER A 103 3.00 25.43 -15.28
N LEU A 104 2.40 24.25 -15.53
CA LEU A 104 1.19 23.82 -14.83
C LEU A 104 1.40 23.71 -13.32
N LEU A 105 2.56 23.20 -12.91
CA LEU A 105 2.97 23.13 -11.50
C LEU A 105 3.26 24.49 -10.87
N LEU A 106 3.29 25.62 -11.58
CA LEU A 106 3.35 26.94 -10.93
C LEU A 106 2.05 27.26 -10.17
N ASN A 107 0.95 26.60 -10.52
CA ASN A 107 -0.34 26.81 -9.87
C ASN A 107 -0.33 26.22 -8.44
N PRO A 108 -0.58 27.05 -7.40
CA PRO A 108 -0.58 26.58 -6.02
C PRO A 108 -1.71 25.57 -5.74
N HIS A 109 -2.85 25.73 -6.42
CA HIS A 109 -3.98 24.81 -6.30
C HIS A 109 -3.61 23.39 -6.73
N LEU A 110 -2.98 23.25 -7.90
CA LEU A 110 -2.52 21.95 -8.41
C LEU A 110 -1.57 21.26 -7.43
N ARG A 111 -0.60 22.00 -6.87
CA ARG A 111 0.31 21.45 -5.85
C ARG A 111 -0.44 20.95 -4.62
N GLN A 112 -1.44 21.71 -4.17
CA GLN A 112 -2.26 21.34 -3.03
C GLN A 112 -3.06 20.06 -3.31
N LEU A 113 -3.63 19.92 -4.51
CA LEU A 113 -4.31 18.69 -4.93
C LEU A 113 -3.33 17.50 -4.90
N MET A 114 -2.14 17.65 -5.49
CA MET A 114 -1.13 16.58 -5.50
C MET A 114 -0.71 16.15 -4.09
N VAL A 115 -0.45 17.11 -3.20
CA VAL A 115 -0.08 16.83 -1.79
C VAL A 115 -1.23 16.16 -1.04
N SER A 116 -2.45 16.66 -1.23
CA SER A 116 -3.65 16.10 -0.56
C SER A 116 -3.95 14.69 -1.05
N LEU A 117 -3.70 14.41 -2.33
CA LEU A 117 -3.84 13.07 -2.90
C LEU A 117 -2.80 12.08 -2.37
N ASP A 118 -1.55 12.51 -2.24
CA ASP A 118 -0.46 11.65 -1.73
C ASP A 118 -0.70 11.28 -0.25
N GLN A 119 -1.14 12.26 0.54
CA GLN A 119 -1.36 12.14 1.98
C GLN A 119 -2.74 11.59 2.36
N GLY A 120 -3.71 11.62 1.45
CA GLY A 120 -5.09 11.24 1.72
C GLY A 120 -5.28 9.74 1.97
N ASP A 121 -6.20 9.41 2.87
CA ASP A 121 -6.54 8.03 3.21
C ASP A 121 -7.34 7.33 2.09
N ASP A 122 -8.31 8.01 1.49
CA ASP A 122 -9.14 7.49 0.39
C ASP A 122 -8.71 8.06 -0.98
N LYS A 123 -7.60 7.53 -1.50
CA LYS A 123 -7.01 7.93 -2.78
C LYS A 123 -7.95 7.73 -3.97
N ALA A 124 -8.80 6.70 -3.93
CA ALA A 124 -9.71 6.39 -5.03
C ALA A 124 -10.80 7.46 -5.17
N THR A 125 -11.34 7.94 -4.05
CA THR A 125 -12.33 9.02 -4.06
C THR A 125 -11.71 10.37 -4.39
N LEU A 126 -10.52 10.66 -3.87
CA LEU A 126 -9.77 11.87 -4.24
C LEU A 126 -9.44 11.91 -5.73
N MET A 127 -8.98 10.79 -6.30
CA MET A 127 -8.74 10.68 -7.75
C MET A 127 -10.02 10.96 -8.54
N ARG A 128 -11.15 10.37 -8.17
CA ARG A 128 -12.44 10.61 -8.86
C ARG A 128 -12.88 12.07 -8.78
N ALA A 129 -12.67 12.73 -7.64
CA ALA A 129 -13.00 14.14 -7.48
C ALA A 129 -12.08 15.04 -8.32
N TYR A 130 -10.78 14.79 -8.29
CA TYR A 130 -9.79 15.62 -8.98
C TYR A 130 -9.84 15.43 -10.50
N MET A 131 -10.24 14.26 -10.99
CA MET A 131 -10.54 14.05 -12.42
C MET A 131 -11.70 14.91 -12.94
N GLN A 132 -12.50 15.55 -12.08
CA GLN A 132 -13.52 16.51 -12.50
C GLN A 132 -12.97 17.94 -12.64
N GLU A 133 -11.77 18.21 -12.10
CA GLU A 133 -11.15 19.52 -12.19
C GLU A 133 -10.34 19.66 -13.49
N PRO A 134 -10.63 20.67 -14.34
CA PRO A 134 -9.97 20.81 -15.64
C PRO A 134 -8.45 20.97 -15.52
N LEU A 135 -7.99 21.64 -14.45
CA LEU A 135 -6.57 21.84 -14.18
C LEU A 135 -5.83 20.52 -13.89
N PHE A 136 -6.48 19.61 -13.15
CA PHE A 136 -5.88 18.31 -12.83
C PHE A 136 -5.92 17.35 -14.03
N VAL A 137 -6.97 17.44 -14.85
CA VAL A 137 -7.06 16.69 -16.11
C VAL A 137 -5.95 17.12 -17.08
N GLU A 138 -5.71 18.42 -17.25
CA GLU A 138 -4.63 18.93 -18.10
C GLU A 138 -3.26 18.47 -17.59
N PHE A 139 -3.07 18.45 -16.27
CA PHE A 139 -1.86 17.92 -15.65
C PHE A 139 -1.68 16.42 -15.93
N ALA A 140 -2.73 15.62 -15.76
CA ALA A 140 -2.69 14.18 -16.00
C ALA A 140 -2.41 13.88 -17.47
N ASP A 141 -3.08 14.56 -18.40
CA ASP A 141 -2.85 14.41 -19.84
C ASP A 141 -1.40 14.77 -20.21
N CYS A 142 -0.87 15.86 -19.65
CA CYS A 142 0.53 16.23 -19.88
C CYS A 142 1.51 15.18 -19.33
N CYS A 143 1.21 14.56 -18.18
CA CYS A 143 2.01 13.46 -17.65
C CYS A 143 1.96 12.24 -18.57
N LEU A 144 0.76 11.83 -18.97
CA LEU A 144 0.53 10.66 -19.83
C LEU A 144 1.27 10.79 -21.16
N ARG A 145 1.22 11.96 -21.80
CA ARG A 145 1.95 12.22 -23.05
C ARG A 145 3.47 12.02 -22.95
N ILE A 146 4.04 12.23 -21.76
CA ILE A 146 5.48 12.10 -21.51
C ILE A 146 5.85 10.66 -21.14
N VAL A 147 5.00 9.96 -20.39
CA VAL A 147 5.25 8.58 -19.94
C VAL A 147 4.87 7.54 -20.99
N GLU A 148 3.86 7.85 -21.81
CA GLU A 148 3.34 7.07 -22.92
C GLU A 148 3.43 7.90 -24.21
N PRO A 149 4.64 8.04 -24.80
CA PRO A 149 4.75 8.62 -26.12
C PRO A 149 4.10 7.65 -27.12
N SER A 150 2.85 7.91 -27.49
CA SER A 150 2.12 7.17 -28.53
C SER A 150 3.02 7.03 -29.76
N GLN A 151 3.30 5.79 -30.20
CA GLN A 151 4.09 5.54 -31.41
C GLN A 151 3.38 5.91 -32.72
N ASN A 152 2.37 6.77 -32.70
CA ASN A 152 1.56 7.06 -33.88
C ASN A 152 1.31 8.57 -33.99
N GLU A 153 2.22 9.28 -34.68
CA GLU A 153 1.92 10.42 -35.58
C GLU A 153 3.02 10.54 -36.66
N ASP A 154 3.36 9.41 -37.30
CA ASP A 154 4.08 9.38 -38.59
C ASP A 154 3.23 8.57 -39.59
N SER A 155 2.17 9.18 -40.14
CA SER A 155 1.51 8.80 -41.41
C SER A 155 0.64 9.93 -41.93
#